data_AF-A0A6G8BYS8-F1
#
_entry.id   AF-A0A6G8BYS8-F1
#
_cell.length_a   1.000
_cell.length_b   1.000
_cell.length_c   1.000
_cell.angle_alpha   90.00
_cell.angle_beta   90.00
_cell.angle_gamma   90.00
#
_symmetry.space_group_name_H-M   'P 1'
#
loop_
_entity.id
_entity.type
_entity.pdbx_description
1 polymer ?
#
loop_
_entity_poly.entity_id
_entity_poly.type
_entity_poly.pdbx_seq_one_letter_code
_entity_poly.pdbx_strand_id
1 'polypeptide(L)'
;MRAHQEFLRDGMQVRLLGFRFDVESKNLSLDSFAAAVSAQPTDQKAAQDSQRLLFLDNKCHPEYHVGMIVTVKDQKTFCRLVSGNGCLLVKVDELELDTKLMEFNFFVFNKATGTGLYQYYHQSCSLTSFGYLVARRFREYKESLIQAEIDKMPQDDRSDSKLTKTRKHFKGQLKWEMLVRAEKLQELIAEWERVKSFEWTIATPTVEQEDFKPLAPYIRNQKSKLAFEVGAPVSPLANAISALVTRLGIVKGRIEGQDAEGLDRVLRILNNPENYGEYDYDDRAGKLHDLDLTQFQNAWVVAELIKACKDQAHIFETPMQP
;
A
#
# COMPACT_ATOMS: atom_id res chain seq x y z
N MET A 1 -23.77 41.31 10.99
CA MET A 1 -22.50 41.03 10.27
C MET A 1 -21.60 40.10 11.10
N ARG A 2 -22.01 38.86 11.33
CA ARG A 2 -21.22 37.80 12.03
C ARG A 2 -21.68 36.41 11.56
N ALA A 3 -21.77 36.19 10.25
CA ALA A 3 -22.25 34.93 9.70
C ALA A 3 -21.59 34.56 8.35
N HIS A 4 -20.37 35.03 8.08
CA HIS A 4 -19.68 34.78 6.81
C HIS A 4 -18.20 34.43 6.96
N GLN A 5 -17.83 33.73 8.04
CA GLN A 5 -16.43 33.36 8.28
C GLN A 5 -16.21 31.90 8.70
N GLU A 6 -17.10 30.99 8.29
CA GLU A 6 -16.95 29.54 8.56
C GLU A 6 -16.93 28.66 7.29
N PHE A 7 -16.88 29.23 6.09
CA PHE A 7 -17.05 28.46 4.85
C PHE A 7 -15.78 28.12 4.04
N LEU A 8 -14.58 28.29 4.60
CA LEU A 8 -13.31 27.97 3.92
C LEU A 8 -12.25 27.40 4.87
N ARG A 9 -12.53 26.25 5.49
CA ARG A 9 -11.51 25.37 6.09
C ARG A 9 -11.91 23.90 5.86
N ASP A 10 -12.07 23.51 4.61
CA ASP A 10 -11.85 22.11 4.24
C ASP A 10 -10.38 21.98 3.85
N GLY A 11 -9.52 21.91 4.87
CA GLY A 11 -8.11 21.57 4.68
C GLY A 11 -7.99 20.14 4.15
N MET A 12 -6.93 19.87 3.39
CA MET A 12 -6.71 18.55 2.81
C MET A 12 -6.49 17.52 3.93
N GLN A 13 -7.43 16.59 4.12
CA GLN A 13 -7.31 15.56 5.16
C GLN A 13 -6.29 14.48 4.76
N VAL A 14 -5.38 14.18 5.68
CA VAL A 14 -4.43 13.07 5.56
C VAL A 14 -4.94 11.86 6.34
N ARG A 15 -4.92 10.69 5.69
CA ARG A 15 -5.33 9.38 6.22
C ARG A 15 -4.15 8.43 6.33
N LEU A 16 -4.15 7.58 7.35
CA LEU A 16 -3.18 6.50 7.52
C LEU A 16 -3.83 5.17 7.14
N LEU A 17 -3.38 4.58 6.03
CA LEU A 17 -3.94 3.35 5.47
C LEU A 17 -3.05 2.15 5.80
N GLY A 18 -3.65 1.08 6.31
CA GLY A 18 -2.94 -0.16 6.64
C GLY A 18 -2.64 -1.01 5.40
N PHE A 19 -1.44 -1.57 5.34
CA PHE A 19 -1.05 -2.54 4.30
C PHE A 19 -0.17 -3.66 4.88
N ARG A 20 0.03 -4.71 4.09
CA ARG A 20 1.01 -5.76 4.38
C ARG A 20 1.77 -6.14 3.13
N PHE A 21 3.09 -6.30 3.27
CA PHE A 21 3.95 -6.96 2.30
C PHE A 21 4.28 -8.37 2.75
N ASP A 22 4.41 -9.27 1.78
CA ASP A 22 4.85 -10.64 1.99
C ASP A 22 5.72 -11.11 0.83
N VAL A 23 6.75 -11.90 1.15
CA VAL A 23 7.70 -12.45 0.18
C VAL A 23 7.83 -13.95 0.45
N GLU A 24 7.16 -14.74 -0.37
CA GLU A 24 7.26 -16.20 -0.33
C GLU A 24 8.54 -16.65 -1.07
N SER A 25 9.70 -16.48 -0.43
CA SER A 25 10.99 -16.93 -0.95
C SER A 25 11.98 -17.27 0.16
N LYS A 26 12.92 -18.17 -0.12
CA LYS A 26 14.04 -18.47 0.79
C LYS A 26 15.24 -17.55 0.58
N ASN A 27 15.37 -16.98 -0.61
CA ASN A 27 16.55 -16.23 -1.04
C ASN A 27 16.24 -14.74 -1.31
N LEU A 28 15.00 -14.32 -1.08
CA LEU A 28 14.58 -12.94 -1.17
C LEU A 28 13.88 -12.57 0.13
N SER A 29 14.12 -11.35 0.61
CA SER A 29 13.48 -10.83 1.81
C SER A 29 13.14 -9.35 1.63
N LEU A 30 12.21 -8.84 2.45
CA LEU A 30 11.90 -7.41 2.47
C LEU A 30 13.10 -6.58 2.96
N ASP A 31 13.89 -7.10 3.91
CA ASP A 31 15.06 -6.40 4.42
C ASP A 31 16.16 -6.26 3.36
N SER A 32 16.46 -7.34 2.64
CA SER A 32 17.45 -7.31 1.55
C SER A 32 17.00 -6.43 0.38
N PHE A 33 15.69 -6.39 0.09
CA PHE A 33 15.12 -5.45 -0.87
C PHE A 33 15.24 -3.99 -0.39
N ALA A 34 14.85 -3.69 0.85
CA ALA A 34 14.94 -2.35 1.41
C ALA A 34 16.39 -1.84 1.46
N ALA A 35 17.34 -2.72 1.84
CA ALA A 35 18.76 -2.42 1.80
C ALA A 35 19.24 -2.09 0.38
N ALA A 36 18.79 -2.85 -0.63
CA ALA A 36 19.18 -2.62 -2.02
C ALA A 36 18.62 -1.30 -2.56
N VAL A 37 17.37 -0.95 -2.24
CA VAL A 37 16.79 0.35 -2.62
C VAL A 37 17.48 1.50 -1.91
N SER A 38 17.76 1.36 -0.61
CA SER A 38 18.44 2.38 0.20
C SER A 38 19.87 2.66 -0.28
N ALA A 39 20.56 1.66 -0.81
CA ALA A 39 21.92 1.79 -1.33
C ALA A 39 22.01 2.41 -2.72
N GLN A 40 20.88 2.52 -3.46
CA GLN A 40 20.89 3.17 -4.76
C GLN A 40 21.03 4.68 -4.59
N PRO A 41 22.02 5.32 -5.25
CA PRO A 41 22.09 6.77 -5.25
C PRO A 41 20.79 7.32 -5.85
N THR A 42 20.23 8.34 -5.21
CA THR A 42 19.07 9.06 -5.75
C THR A 42 19.43 9.53 -7.15
N ASP A 43 18.84 8.92 -8.17
CA ASP A 43 19.09 9.32 -9.55
C ASP A 43 18.46 10.69 -9.77
N GLN A 44 19.26 11.74 -9.56
CA GLN A 44 18.86 13.13 -9.72
C GLN A 44 18.44 13.43 -11.18
N LYS A 45 18.81 12.57 -12.15
CA LYS A 45 18.39 12.67 -13.55
C LYS A 45 17.11 11.86 -13.85
N ALA A 46 16.67 10.98 -12.95
CA ALA A 46 15.42 10.24 -13.06
C ALA A 46 14.18 11.06 -12.67
N ALA A 47 14.31 12.35 -12.36
CA ALA A 47 13.18 13.26 -12.19
C ALA A 47 12.60 13.70 -13.56
N GLN A 48 12.34 12.74 -14.46
CA GLN A 48 11.57 12.99 -15.67
C GLN A 48 10.08 13.08 -15.34
N ASP A 49 9.32 13.75 -16.21
CA ASP A 49 7.93 14.10 -15.97
C ASP A 49 7.06 12.86 -15.71
N SER A 50 6.14 12.94 -14.74
CA SER A 50 5.25 11.85 -14.30
C SER A 50 5.92 10.65 -13.59
N GLN A 51 7.17 10.78 -13.15
CA GLN A 51 7.89 9.70 -12.47
C GLN A 51 7.63 9.69 -10.95
N ARG A 52 7.40 8.47 -10.43
CA ARG A 52 7.36 8.19 -8.98
C ARG A 52 8.71 7.65 -8.52
N LEU A 53 9.33 8.33 -7.58
CA LEU A 53 10.57 7.94 -6.94
C LEU A 53 10.24 7.22 -5.62
N LEU A 54 10.89 6.08 -5.37
CA LEU A 54 10.72 5.30 -4.15
C LEU A 54 12.00 5.40 -3.32
N PHE A 55 11.87 5.89 -2.09
CA PHE A 55 12.94 5.96 -1.11
C PHE A 55 12.66 4.97 0.01
N LEU A 56 13.72 4.29 0.48
CA LEU A 56 13.68 3.38 1.61
C LEU A 56 14.91 3.61 2.49
N ASP A 57 14.70 3.55 3.80
CA ASP A 57 15.71 3.45 4.81
C ASP A 57 15.42 2.22 5.68
N ASN A 58 16.44 1.39 5.88
CA ASN A 58 16.36 0.18 6.69
C ASN A 58 17.20 0.23 7.97
N LYS A 59 17.81 1.38 8.30
CA LYS A 59 18.80 1.52 9.38
C LYS A 59 18.36 2.45 10.51
N CYS A 60 17.56 3.47 10.21
CA CYS A 60 17.16 4.51 11.17
C CYS A 60 16.30 3.98 12.32
N HIS A 61 15.56 2.89 12.10
CA HIS A 61 14.71 2.28 13.12
C HIS A 61 14.98 0.77 13.23
N PRO A 62 15.06 0.21 14.46
CA PRO A 62 15.34 -1.21 14.65
C PRO A 62 14.22 -2.12 14.11
N GLU A 63 12.97 -1.76 14.37
CA GLU A 63 11.79 -2.62 14.12
C GLU A 63 11.05 -2.33 12.81
N TYR A 64 11.33 -1.18 12.19
CA TYR A 64 10.57 -0.69 11.04
C TYR A 64 11.53 -0.32 9.91
N HIS A 65 11.10 -0.62 8.68
CA HIS A 65 11.58 0.08 7.50
C HIS A 65 10.80 1.39 7.36
N VAL A 66 11.49 2.44 6.93
CA VAL A 66 10.92 3.76 6.69
C VAL A 66 11.03 4.08 5.22
N GLY A 67 9.99 4.65 4.62
CA GLY A 67 9.98 4.95 3.22
C GLY A 67 9.18 6.19 2.86
N MET A 68 9.44 6.67 1.65
CA MET A 68 8.77 7.81 1.07
C MET A 68 8.62 7.58 -0.43
N ILE A 69 7.46 7.92 -0.96
CA ILE A 69 7.27 8.08 -2.40
C ILE A 69 7.27 9.56 -2.70
N VAL A 70 7.95 9.95 -3.77
CA VAL A 70 7.87 11.28 -4.33
C VAL A 70 7.28 11.18 -5.73
N THR A 71 6.16 11.85 -5.96
CA THR A 71 5.50 11.92 -7.26
C THR A 71 5.75 13.31 -7.85
N VAL A 72 6.43 13.36 -9.01
CA VAL A 72 6.65 14.59 -9.75
C VAL A 72 5.46 14.83 -10.68
N LYS A 73 4.70 15.91 -10.47
CA LYS A 73 3.58 16.30 -11.33
C LYS A 73 4.06 17.19 -12.48
N ASP A 74 3.58 16.87 -13.67
CA ASP A 74 3.77 17.69 -14.87
C ASP A 74 2.69 18.77 -14.93
N GLN A 75 2.85 19.83 -14.13
CA GLN A 75 2.03 21.03 -14.22
C GLN A 75 2.95 22.24 -14.34
N LYS A 76 3.26 22.64 -15.57
CA LYS A 76 4.07 23.85 -15.87
C LYS A 76 3.31 25.15 -15.58
N THR A 77 1.99 25.07 -15.58
CA THR A 77 1.07 26.18 -15.37
C THR A 77 -0.03 25.75 -14.42
N PHE A 78 -0.39 26.63 -13.48
CA PHE A 78 -1.58 26.47 -12.66
C PHE A 78 -2.42 27.73 -12.70
N CYS A 79 -3.74 27.55 -12.74
CA CYS A 79 -4.69 28.65 -12.77
C CYS A 79 -5.10 29.00 -11.34
N ARG A 80 -4.92 30.25 -10.94
CA ARG A 80 -5.48 30.80 -9.70
C ARG A 80 -6.69 31.66 -10.01
N LEU A 81 -7.74 31.50 -9.21
CA LEU A 81 -8.87 32.42 -9.21
C LEU A 81 -8.50 33.63 -8.33
N VAL A 82 -8.63 34.83 -8.88
CA VAL A 82 -8.33 36.08 -8.18
C VAL A 82 -9.58 36.94 -8.19
N SER A 83 -10.03 37.35 -7.00
CA SER A 83 -11.13 38.31 -6.86
C SER A 83 -10.56 39.71 -6.73
N GLY A 84 -10.90 40.59 -7.68
CA GLY A 84 -10.51 42.00 -7.66
C GLY A 84 -11.52 42.85 -8.43
N ASN A 85 -11.90 44.01 -7.89
CA ASN A 85 -12.88 44.95 -8.49
C ASN A 85 -14.25 44.35 -8.85
N GLY A 86 -14.76 43.42 -8.03
CA GLY A 86 -16.08 42.82 -8.25
C GLY A 86 -16.14 41.78 -9.38
N CYS A 87 -15.00 41.45 -10.00
CA CYS A 87 -14.89 40.41 -11.03
C CYS A 87 -14.07 39.22 -10.52
N LEU A 88 -14.46 38.02 -10.96
CA LEU A 88 -13.66 36.80 -10.82
C LEU A 88 -12.77 36.67 -12.05
N LEU A 89 -11.46 36.77 -11.86
CA LEU A 89 -10.47 36.62 -12.92
C LEU A 89 -9.71 35.32 -12.74
N VAL A 90 -9.48 34.59 -13.83
CA VAL A 90 -8.55 33.47 -13.86
C VAL A 90 -7.18 34.03 -14.22
N LYS A 91 -6.21 33.88 -13.32
CA LYS A 91 -4.81 34.22 -13.56
C LYS A 91 -4.05 32.92 -13.79
N VAL A 92 -3.32 32.84 -14.89
CA VAL A 92 -2.38 31.73 -15.13
C VAL A 92 -1.06 32.14 -14.53
N ASP A 93 -0.55 31.37 -13.57
CA ASP A 93 0.79 31.51 -13.06
C ASP A 93 1.65 30.37 -13.63
N GLU A 94 2.83 30.71 -14.13
CA GLU A 94 3.86 29.76 -14.58
C GLU A 94 4.76 29.42 -13.40
N LEU A 95 5.10 28.13 -13.23
CA LEU A 95 6.15 27.74 -12.30
C LEU A 95 7.49 28.34 -12.76
N GLU A 96 8.31 28.81 -11.82
CA GLU A 96 9.65 29.30 -12.13
C GLU A 96 10.47 28.20 -12.84
N LEU A 97 11.37 28.60 -13.77
CA LEU A 97 12.28 27.67 -14.43
C LEU A 97 12.99 26.82 -13.36
N ASP A 98 12.98 25.49 -13.52
CA ASP A 98 13.50 24.46 -12.61
C ASP A 98 12.65 24.09 -11.37
N THR A 99 11.43 24.61 -11.25
CA THR A 99 10.49 24.15 -10.21
C THR A 99 9.49 23.13 -10.75
N LYS A 100 9.30 22.01 -10.03
CA LYS A 100 8.28 20.99 -10.32
C LYS A 100 7.36 20.84 -9.12
N LEU A 101 6.06 20.69 -9.38
CA LEU A 101 5.11 20.39 -8.32
C LEU A 101 5.28 18.93 -7.91
N MET A 102 5.43 18.68 -6.61
CA MET A 102 5.74 17.36 -6.07
C MET A 102 4.76 17.00 -4.96
N GLU A 103 4.41 15.72 -4.89
CA GLU A 103 3.70 15.14 -3.77
C GLU A 103 4.58 14.10 -3.10
N PHE A 104 4.45 13.97 -1.79
CA PHE A 104 5.16 12.96 -1.02
C PHE A 104 4.16 12.13 -0.21
N ASN A 105 4.41 10.82 -0.17
CA ASN A 105 3.65 9.90 0.66
C ASN A 105 4.63 9.14 1.54
N PHE A 106 4.57 9.34 2.85
CA PHE A 106 5.39 8.58 3.80
C PHE A 106 4.76 7.22 4.11
N PHE A 107 5.60 6.24 4.39
CA PHE A 107 5.15 4.94 4.86
C PHE A 107 6.17 4.27 5.77
N VAL A 108 5.71 3.38 6.62
CA VAL A 108 6.56 2.53 7.45
C VAL A 108 6.00 1.11 7.45
N PHE A 109 6.86 0.10 7.56
CA PHE A 109 6.40 -1.28 7.73
C PHE A 109 7.36 -2.07 8.62
N ASN A 110 6.79 -2.93 9.45
CA ASN A 110 7.52 -3.72 10.42
C ASN A 110 8.40 -4.76 9.72
N LYS A 111 9.68 -4.87 10.13
CA LYS A 111 10.67 -5.76 9.50
C LYS A 111 10.32 -7.25 9.63
N ALA A 112 9.63 -7.63 10.71
CA ALA A 112 9.28 -9.02 10.99
C ALA A 112 7.97 -9.44 10.32
N THR A 113 6.94 -8.57 10.32
CA THR A 113 5.60 -8.93 9.84
C THR A 113 5.31 -8.47 8.41
N GLY A 114 6.07 -7.49 7.91
CA GLY A 114 5.79 -6.79 6.65
C GLY A 114 4.56 -5.88 6.71
N THR A 115 3.93 -5.71 7.87
CA THR A 115 2.70 -4.92 8.06
C THR A 115 3.06 -3.47 8.35
N GLY A 116 2.33 -2.52 7.76
CA GLY A 116 2.70 -1.11 7.82
C GLY A 116 1.56 -0.13 7.59
N LEU A 117 1.89 1.16 7.74
CA LEU A 117 1.01 2.28 7.49
C LEU A 117 1.53 3.14 6.35
N TYR A 118 0.61 3.58 5.50
CA TYR A 118 0.82 4.44 4.36
C TYR A 118 0.05 5.74 4.54
N GLN A 119 0.74 6.87 4.45
CA GLN A 119 0.14 8.19 4.47
C GLN A 119 -0.50 8.50 3.11
N TYR A 120 -1.79 8.82 3.10
CA TYR A 120 -2.55 9.16 1.92
C TYR A 120 -3.35 10.45 2.10
N TYR A 121 -3.40 11.28 1.08
CA TYR A 121 -4.30 12.44 1.01
C TYR A 121 -4.87 12.59 -0.40
N HIS A 122 -5.95 13.36 -0.54
CA HIS A 122 -6.65 13.51 -1.81
C HIS A 122 -5.69 14.00 -2.92
N GLN A 123 -5.75 13.37 -4.10
CA GLN A 123 -4.86 13.57 -5.26
C GLN A 123 -3.41 13.07 -5.14
N SER A 124 -2.99 12.57 -3.97
CA SER A 124 -1.68 11.91 -3.80
C SER A 124 -1.62 10.51 -4.39
N CYS A 125 -0.41 9.90 -4.40
CA CYS A 125 -0.25 8.51 -4.80
C CYS A 125 -1.14 7.61 -3.93
N SER A 126 -2.06 6.86 -4.54
CA SER A 126 -2.91 5.93 -3.81
C SER A 126 -2.10 4.75 -3.25
N LEU A 127 -2.57 4.14 -2.16
CA LEU A 127 -1.95 2.91 -1.61
C LEU A 127 -1.87 1.79 -2.66
N THR A 128 -2.89 1.71 -3.51
CA THR A 128 -2.96 0.84 -4.67
C THR A 128 -1.81 1.06 -5.65
N SER A 129 -1.60 2.32 -6.03
CA SER A 129 -0.48 2.73 -6.90
C SER A 129 0.88 2.44 -6.26
N PHE A 130 0.99 2.67 -4.95
CA PHE A 130 2.17 2.35 -4.16
C PHE A 130 2.49 0.86 -4.16
N GLY A 131 1.50 -0.01 -3.90
CA GLY A 131 1.69 -1.45 -3.88
C GLY A 131 2.24 -1.98 -5.21
N TYR A 132 1.73 -1.47 -6.34
CA TYR A 132 2.26 -1.81 -7.66
C TYR A 132 3.67 -1.26 -7.91
N LEU A 133 3.95 -0.03 -7.50
CA LEU A 133 5.28 0.55 -7.59
C LEU A 133 6.29 -0.34 -6.84
N VAL A 134 6.01 -0.71 -5.59
CA VAL A 134 6.88 -1.55 -4.77
C VAL A 134 7.04 -2.94 -5.38
N ALA A 135 5.96 -3.57 -5.84
CA ALA A 135 6.04 -4.88 -6.49
C ALA A 135 6.88 -4.85 -7.78
N ARG A 136 6.79 -3.76 -8.56
CA ARG A 136 7.63 -3.56 -9.75
C ARG A 136 9.10 -3.39 -9.36
N ARG A 137 9.41 -2.52 -8.39
CA ARG A 137 10.77 -2.30 -7.89
C ARG A 137 11.37 -3.58 -7.30
N PHE A 138 10.58 -4.38 -6.62
CA PHE A 138 11.02 -5.68 -6.10
C PHE A 138 11.36 -6.65 -7.24
N ARG A 139 10.60 -6.65 -8.33
CA ARG A 139 10.92 -7.44 -9.52
C ARG A 139 12.24 -7.00 -10.15
N GLU A 140 12.45 -5.69 -10.31
CA GLU A 140 13.71 -5.12 -10.82
C GLU A 140 14.91 -5.54 -9.95
N TYR A 141 14.77 -5.47 -8.62
CA TYR A 141 15.77 -5.96 -7.66
C TYR A 141 16.05 -7.46 -7.82
N LYS A 142 15.02 -8.29 -7.93
CA LYS A 142 15.18 -9.73 -8.14
C LYS A 142 15.94 -10.03 -9.43
N GLU A 143 15.58 -9.36 -10.53
CA GLU A 143 16.26 -9.55 -11.82
C GLU A 143 17.72 -9.09 -11.75
N SER A 144 18.05 -8.03 -11.01
CA SER A 144 19.45 -7.61 -10.84
C SER A 144 20.29 -8.63 -10.07
N LEU A 145 19.72 -9.30 -9.06
CA LEU A 145 20.38 -10.41 -8.36
C LEU A 145 20.62 -11.61 -9.27
N ILE A 146 19.61 -11.99 -10.07
CA ILE A 146 19.72 -13.08 -11.05
C ILE A 146 20.84 -12.76 -12.05
N GLN A 147 20.86 -11.53 -12.59
CA GLN A 147 21.86 -11.12 -13.55
C GLN A 147 23.26 -11.12 -12.93
N ALA A 148 23.42 -10.62 -11.70
CA ALA A 148 24.69 -10.63 -10.99
C ALA A 148 25.22 -12.06 -10.73
N GLU A 149 24.34 -13.05 -10.54
CA GLU A 149 24.75 -14.46 -10.41
C GLU A 149 25.13 -15.07 -11.75
N ILE A 150 24.40 -14.76 -12.83
CA ILE A 150 24.74 -15.17 -14.20
C ILE A 150 26.09 -14.58 -14.63
N ASP A 151 26.37 -13.33 -14.26
CA ASP A 151 27.59 -12.64 -14.65
C ASP A 151 28.85 -13.25 -14.01
N LYS A 152 28.70 -13.88 -12.83
CA LYS A 152 29.78 -14.64 -12.17
C LYS A 152 30.06 -15.99 -12.84
N MET A 153 29.17 -16.48 -13.71
CA MET A 153 29.38 -17.74 -14.41
C MET A 153 30.32 -17.55 -15.61
N PRO A 154 31.33 -18.43 -15.80
CA PRO A 154 32.10 -18.49 -17.04
C PRO A 154 31.16 -18.62 -18.24
N GLN A 155 31.51 -18.01 -19.39
CA GLN A 155 30.62 -18.01 -20.55
C GLN A 155 30.25 -19.43 -21.02
N ASP A 156 31.22 -20.34 -21.02
CA ASP A 156 31.04 -21.75 -21.42
C ASP A 156 30.10 -22.51 -20.47
N ASP A 157 29.89 -21.97 -19.27
CA ASP A 157 29.02 -22.53 -18.25
C ASP A 157 27.58 -21.99 -18.30
N ARG A 158 27.27 -21.05 -19.18
CA ARG A 158 25.93 -20.44 -19.31
C ARG A 158 24.97 -21.26 -20.17
N SER A 159 24.85 -22.55 -19.88
CA SER A 159 23.81 -23.38 -20.50
C SER A 159 22.40 -23.00 -20.02
N ASP A 160 21.39 -23.18 -20.87
CA ASP A 160 19.99 -22.89 -20.54
C ASP A 160 19.51 -23.56 -19.24
N SER A 161 20.02 -24.77 -18.96
CA SER A 161 19.73 -25.50 -17.72
C SER A 161 20.25 -24.77 -16.49
N LYS A 162 21.49 -24.27 -16.52
CA LYS A 162 22.11 -23.51 -15.42
C LYS A 162 21.44 -22.14 -15.25
N LEU A 163 21.12 -21.45 -16.33
CA LEU A 163 20.35 -20.18 -16.28
C LEU A 163 18.96 -20.37 -15.67
N THR A 164 18.27 -21.45 -16.05
CA THR A 164 16.95 -21.78 -15.48
C THR A 164 17.04 -22.13 -14.00
N LYS A 165 18.07 -22.87 -13.57
CA LYS A 165 18.32 -23.16 -12.16
C LYS A 165 18.58 -21.87 -11.36
N THR A 166 19.35 -20.95 -11.91
CA THR A 166 19.63 -19.64 -11.30
C THR A 166 18.34 -18.84 -11.11
N ARG A 167 17.50 -18.73 -12.15
CA ARG A 167 16.18 -18.06 -12.03
C ARG A 167 15.28 -18.74 -11.00
N LYS A 168 15.28 -20.07 -10.94
CA LYS A 168 14.52 -20.84 -9.93
C LYS A 168 15.05 -20.64 -8.52
N HIS A 169 16.34 -20.36 -8.34
CA HIS A 169 16.93 -20.05 -7.04
C HIS A 169 16.28 -18.81 -6.43
N PHE A 170 15.98 -17.79 -7.23
CA PHE A 170 15.25 -16.59 -6.81
C PHE A 170 13.74 -16.67 -7.06
N LYS A 171 13.15 -17.87 -7.02
CA LYS A 171 11.69 -18.00 -7.14
C LYS A 171 11.01 -17.25 -5.98
N GLY A 172 10.01 -16.45 -6.34
CA GLY A 172 9.23 -15.66 -5.40
C GLY A 172 8.74 -14.37 -6.05
N GLN A 173 7.75 -13.76 -5.43
CA GLN A 173 7.27 -12.44 -5.76
C GLN A 173 6.84 -11.72 -4.48
N LEU A 174 6.92 -10.39 -4.50
CA LEU A 174 6.31 -9.58 -3.47
C LEU A 174 4.81 -9.58 -3.68
N LYS A 175 4.09 -10.07 -2.68
CA LYS A 175 2.64 -9.92 -2.53
C LYS A 175 2.38 -8.72 -1.64
N TRP A 176 1.28 -8.03 -1.89
CA TRP A 176 0.83 -6.96 -1.02
C TRP A 176 -0.68 -7.01 -0.86
N GLU A 177 -1.15 -6.61 0.32
CA GLU A 177 -2.56 -6.63 0.68
C GLU A 177 -2.91 -5.31 1.36
N MET A 178 -4.07 -4.75 1.02
CA MET A 178 -4.63 -3.61 1.76
C MET A 178 -5.42 -4.14 2.96
N LEU A 179 -5.17 -3.56 4.14
CA LEU A 179 -5.90 -3.88 5.36
C LEU A 179 -7.12 -2.97 5.45
N VAL A 180 -8.31 -3.57 5.44
CA VAL A 180 -9.56 -2.83 5.36
C VAL A 180 -10.56 -3.32 6.41
N ARG A 181 -11.44 -2.42 6.82
CA ARG A 181 -12.63 -2.80 7.57
C ARG A 181 -13.76 -3.27 6.67
N ALA A 182 -14.75 -3.91 7.28
CA ALA A 182 -15.95 -4.41 6.63
C ALA A 182 -16.73 -3.31 5.89
N GLU A 183 -16.83 -2.10 6.47
CA GLU A 183 -17.73 -1.05 5.98
C GLU A 183 -17.30 -0.47 4.63
N LYS A 184 -15.99 -0.52 4.33
CA LYS A 184 -15.41 -0.02 3.07
C LYS A 184 -15.29 -1.08 1.98
N LEU A 185 -15.64 -2.32 2.28
CA LEU A 185 -15.55 -3.43 1.31
C LEU A 185 -16.38 -3.18 0.06
N GLN A 186 -17.61 -2.70 0.24
CA GLN A 186 -18.51 -2.49 -0.88
C GLN A 186 -17.95 -1.47 -1.88
N GLU A 187 -17.48 -0.32 -1.38
CA GLU A 187 -16.88 0.74 -2.19
C GLU A 187 -15.64 0.21 -2.94
N LEU A 188 -14.73 -0.47 -2.23
CA LEU A 188 -13.47 -0.93 -2.80
C LEU A 188 -13.63 -2.07 -3.81
N ILE A 189 -14.55 -3.00 -3.58
CA ILE A 189 -14.82 -4.10 -4.50
C ILE A 189 -15.55 -3.58 -5.74
N ALA A 190 -16.38 -2.54 -5.62
CA ALA A 190 -17.13 -1.97 -6.74
C ALA A 190 -16.23 -1.37 -7.83
N GLU A 191 -14.99 -1.00 -7.49
CA GLU A 191 -13.98 -0.50 -8.45
C GLU A 191 -13.31 -1.63 -9.26
N TRP A 192 -13.57 -2.89 -8.94
CA TRP A 192 -12.93 -4.03 -9.60
C TRP A 192 -13.64 -4.42 -10.88
N GLU A 193 -12.88 -4.94 -11.84
CA GLU A 193 -13.44 -5.58 -13.04
C GLU A 193 -13.99 -6.97 -12.71
N ARG A 194 -13.37 -7.66 -11.74
CA ARG A 194 -13.77 -9.01 -11.37
C ARG A 194 -13.45 -9.34 -9.91
N VAL A 195 -14.37 -10.05 -9.24
CA VAL A 195 -14.10 -10.75 -7.98
C VAL A 195 -13.82 -12.22 -8.27
N LYS A 196 -12.69 -12.75 -7.79
CA LYS A 196 -12.29 -14.16 -7.98
C LYS A 196 -12.74 -15.05 -6.84
N SER A 197 -12.49 -14.62 -5.61
CA SER A 197 -12.81 -15.42 -4.44
C SER A 197 -13.05 -14.59 -3.19
N PHE A 198 -13.87 -15.12 -2.28
CA PHE A 198 -14.04 -14.60 -0.93
C PHE A 198 -13.81 -15.72 0.08
N GLU A 199 -12.85 -15.52 0.97
CA GLU A 199 -12.49 -16.43 2.03
C GLU A 199 -12.69 -15.76 3.38
N TRP A 200 -13.22 -16.48 4.36
CA TRP A 200 -13.36 -15.97 5.72
C TRP A 200 -13.14 -17.06 6.76
N THR A 201 -12.78 -16.63 7.97
CA THR A 201 -12.61 -17.50 9.13
C THR A 201 -13.53 -17.05 10.24
N ILE A 202 -14.28 -18.00 10.82
CA ILE A 202 -15.03 -17.82 12.04
C ILE A 202 -14.41 -18.69 13.13
N ALA A 203 -14.19 -18.13 14.33
CA ALA A 203 -13.86 -18.92 15.51
C ALA A 203 -15.16 -19.61 15.94
N THR A 204 -15.24 -20.92 15.72
CA THR A 204 -16.54 -21.60 15.54
C THR A 204 -17.32 -21.71 16.86
N PRO A 205 -18.62 -21.34 16.88
CA PRO A 205 -19.54 -21.67 17.97
C PRO A 205 -20.40 -22.93 17.73
N THR A 206 -20.60 -23.38 16.49
CA THR A 206 -21.43 -24.55 16.13
C THR A 206 -21.00 -25.19 14.80
N VAL A 207 -21.18 -26.51 14.66
CA VAL A 207 -20.92 -27.28 13.42
C VAL A 207 -22.26 -27.75 12.85
N GLU A 208 -22.66 -27.23 11.69
CA GLU A 208 -23.99 -27.51 11.10
C GLU A 208 -24.07 -28.88 10.41
N GLN A 209 -22.96 -29.38 9.88
CA GLN A 209 -22.90 -30.64 9.14
C GLN A 209 -22.86 -31.84 10.10
N GLU A 210 -23.84 -32.74 9.98
CA GLU A 210 -23.98 -33.89 10.87
C GLU A 210 -22.73 -34.78 10.88
N ASP A 211 -22.12 -34.99 9.72
CA ASP A 211 -20.92 -35.81 9.56
C ASP A 211 -19.71 -35.28 10.35
N PHE A 212 -19.70 -33.98 10.70
CA PHE A 212 -18.62 -33.34 11.45
C PHE A 212 -18.97 -33.05 12.92
N LYS A 213 -20.20 -33.35 13.36
CA LYS A 213 -20.61 -33.23 14.79
C LYS A 213 -19.65 -33.96 15.75
N PRO A 214 -19.11 -35.16 15.46
CA PRO A 214 -18.15 -35.82 16.35
C PRO A 214 -16.84 -35.05 16.54
N LEU A 215 -16.46 -34.22 15.58
CA LEU A 215 -15.25 -33.41 15.62
C LEU A 215 -15.47 -32.04 16.27
N ALA A 216 -16.72 -31.63 16.50
CA ALA A 216 -17.08 -30.32 17.03
C ALA A 216 -16.30 -29.91 18.30
N PRO A 217 -16.04 -30.80 19.29
CA PRO A 217 -15.26 -30.43 20.48
C PRO A 217 -13.78 -30.07 20.19
N TYR A 218 -13.25 -30.49 19.04
CA TYR A 218 -11.85 -30.30 18.66
C TYR A 218 -11.65 -29.17 17.64
N ILE A 219 -12.73 -28.65 17.06
CA ILE A 219 -12.69 -27.58 16.07
C ILE A 219 -12.58 -26.23 16.78
N ARG A 220 -11.51 -25.48 16.49
CA ARG A 220 -11.27 -24.13 17.05
C ARG A 220 -11.69 -23.02 16.09
N ASN A 221 -11.56 -23.25 14.80
CA ASN A 221 -11.87 -22.30 13.74
C ASN A 221 -12.44 -23.06 12.53
N GLN A 222 -13.35 -22.41 11.81
CA GLN A 222 -13.81 -22.85 10.50
C GLN A 222 -13.42 -21.82 9.45
N LYS A 223 -12.76 -22.28 8.38
CA LYS A 223 -12.40 -21.48 7.23
C LYS A 223 -13.26 -21.90 6.05
N SER A 224 -13.94 -20.93 5.45
CA SER A 224 -14.81 -21.11 4.30
C SER A 224 -14.28 -20.28 3.13
N LYS A 225 -14.39 -20.82 1.91
CA LYS A 225 -13.97 -20.13 0.68
C LYS A 225 -15.03 -20.30 -0.40
N LEU A 226 -15.44 -19.19 -0.98
CA LEU A 226 -16.27 -19.13 -2.18
C LEU A 226 -15.40 -18.69 -3.35
N ALA A 227 -15.53 -19.37 -4.49
CA ALA A 227 -14.95 -18.96 -5.76
C ALA A 227 -16.08 -18.51 -6.69
N PHE A 228 -15.86 -17.44 -7.44
CA PHE A 228 -16.87 -16.86 -8.32
C PHE A 228 -16.51 -17.08 -9.80
N GLU A 229 -17.53 -17.33 -10.61
CA GLU A 229 -17.38 -17.53 -12.04
C GLU A 229 -16.83 -16.29 -12.76
N VAL A 230 -16.20 -16.51 -13.91
CA VAL A 230 -15.76 -15.43 -14.79
C VAL A 230 -17.01 -14.71 -15.31
N GLY A 231 -17.07 -13.38 -15.18
CA GLY A 231 -18.20 -12.56 -15.64
C GLY A 231 -19.32 -12.36 -14.61
N ALA A 232 -19.17 -12.89 -13.39
CA ALA A 232 -20.11 -12.59 -12.31
C ALA A 232 -20.16 -11.07 -12.03
N PRO A 233 -21.35 -10.47 -11.86
CA PRO A 233 -21.49 -9.03 -11.76
C PRO A 233 -20.90 -8.50 -10.45
N VAL A 234 -19.93 -7.60 -10.55
CA VAL A 234 -19.11 -7.14 -9.41
C VAL A 234 -19.95 -6.38 -8.38
N SER A 235 -20.80 -5.45 -8.80
CA SER A 235 -21.58 -4.64 -7.84
C SER A 235 -22.53 -5.49 -6.96
N PRO A 236 -23.32 -6.44 -7.51
CA PRO A 236 -24.06 -7.40 -6.69
C PRO A 236 -23.18 -8.23 -5.74
N LEU A 237 -22.01 -8.68 -6.20
CA LEU A 237 -21.07 -9.42 -5.36
C LEU A 237 -20.51 -8.56 -4.23
N ALA A 238 -20.14 -7.30 -4.50
CA ALA A 238 -19.67 -6.35 -3.51
C ALA A 238 -20.70 -6.16 -2.39
N ASN A 239 -21.96 -5.96 -2.76
CA ASN A 239 -23.07 -5.81 -1.82
C ASN A 239 -23.27 -7.08 -1.00
N ALA A 240 -23.28 -8.25 -1.64
CA ALA A 240 -23.50 -9.53 -0.98
C ALA A 240 -22.36 -9.88 0.00
N ILE A 241 -21.11 -9.64 -0.40
CA ILE A 241 -19.93 -9.86 0.46
C ILE A 241 -19.98 -8.93 1.66
N SER A 242 -20.22 -7.63 1.46
CA SER A 242 -20.31 -6.65 2.56
C SER A 242 -21.43 -7.01 3.55
N ALA A 243 -22.61 -7.38 3.04
CA ALA A 243 -23.74 -7.82 3.86
C ALA A 243 -23.41 -9.11 4.64
N LEU A 244 -22.72 -10.06 4.02
CA LEU A 244 -22.32 -11.32 4.67
C LEU A 244 -21.31 -11.08 5.80
N VAL A 245 -20.32 -10.24 5.55
CA VAL A 245 -19.30 -9.83 6.54
C VAL A 245 -19.95 -9.20 7.75
N THR A 246 -20.88 -8.26 7.52
CA THR A 246 -21.62 -7.58 8.59
C THR A 246 -22.51 -8.55 9.36
N ARG A 247 -23.32 -9.35 8.66
CA ARG A 247 -24.30 -10.28 9.26
C ARG A 247 -23.64 -11.36 10.12
N LEU A 248 -22.51 -11.90 9.68
CA LEU A 248 -21.79 -12.97 10.38
C LEU A 248 -20.75 -12.44 11.37
N GLY A 249 -20.55 -11.13 11.47
CA GLY A 249 -19.50 -10.55 12.30
C GLY A 249 -18.11 -11.05 11.91
N ILE A 250 -17.82 -11.16 10.61
CA ILE A 250 -16.54 -11.68 10.12
C ILE A 250 -15.41 -10.71 10.46
N VAL A 251 -14.55 -11.10 11.40
CA VAL A 251 -13.40 -10.31 11.85
C VAL A 251 -12.11 -10.62 11.07
N LYS A 252 -12.06 -11.75 10.34
CA LYS A 252 -10.91 -12.17 9.52
C LYS A 252 -11.39 -12.73 8.18
N GLY A 253 -10.98 -12.09 7.10
CA GLY A 253 -11.33 -12.53 5.75
C GLY A 253 -10.37 -12.00 4.68
N ARG A 254 -10.49 -12.56 3.48
CA ARG A 254 -9.63 -12.26 2.34
C ARG A 254 -10.47 -12.32 1.07
N ILE A 255 -10.42 -11.26 0.28
CA ILE A 255 -11.15 -11.14 -0.99
C ILE A 255 -10.10 -10.96 -2.09
N GLU A 256 -10.16 -11.79 -3.12
CA GLU A 256 -9.28 -11.72 -4.28
C GLU A 256 -10.07 -11.27 -5.51
N GLY A 257 -9.48 -10.44 -6.35
CA GLY A 257 -10.10 -9.93 -7.57
C GLY A 257 -9.09 -9.40 -8.59
N GLN A 258 -9.61 -8.70 -9.59
CA GLN A 258 -8.85 -7.99 -10.62
C GLN A 258 -9.47 -6.61 -10.84
N ASP A 259 -8.63 -5.59 -11.01
CA ASP A 259 -9.07 -4.27 -11.46
C ASP A 259 -9.24 -4.23 -12.99
N ALA A 260 -9.67 -3.07 -13.50
CA ALA A 260 -9.87 -2.80 -14.94
C ALA A 260 -8.60 -2.91 -15.79
N GLU A 261 -7.42 -3.01 -15.17
CA GLU A 261 -6.14 -3.21 -15.85
C GLU A 261 -5.75 -4.70 -15.87
N GLY A 262 -6.63 -5.58 -15.38
CA GLY A 262 -6.41 -7.02 -15.27
C GLY A 262 -5.42 -7.41 -14.17
N LEU A 263 -5.06 -6.50 -13.27
CA LEU A 263 -4.08 -6.73 -12.22
C LEU A 263 -4.74 -7.28 -10.96
N ASP A 264 -4.12 -8.29 -10.35
CA ASP A 264 -4.66 -8.98 -9.19
C ASP A 264 -4.70 -8.08 -7.94
N ARG A 265 -5.88 -8.02 -7.32
CA ARG A 265 -6.17 -7.27 -6.10
C ARG A 265 -6.48 -8.21 -4.94
N VAL A 266 -6.03 -7.84 -3.75
CA VAL A 266 -6.33 -8.56 -2.52
C VAL A 266 -6.72 -7.57 -1.42
N LEU A 267 -7.92 -7.76 -0.87
CA LEU A 267 -8.38 -7.07 0.35
C LEU A 267 -8.33 -8.05 1.51
N ARG A 268 -7.76 -7.62 2.63
CA ARG A 268 -7.79 -8.38 3.88
C ARG A 268 -8.69 -7.67 4.88
N ILE A 269 -9.74 -8.37 5.29
CA ILE A 269 -10.66 -7.91 6.34
C ILE A 269 -10.01 -8.19 7.68
N LEU A 270 -9.86 -7.14 8.48
CA LEU A 270 -9.41 -7.21 9.87
C LEU A 270 -10.28 -6.28 10.73
N ASN A 271 -10.54 -6.68 11.98
CA ASN A 271 -11.20 -5.84 12.96
C ASN A 271 -10.25 -4.76 13.51
N ASN A 272 -9.95 -3.74 12.72
CA ASN A 272 -8.91 -2.73 12.98
C ASN A 272 -9.49 -1.31 12.91
N PRO A 273 -8.88 -0.24 13.46
CA PRO A 273 -9.27 1.18 13.23
C PRO A 273 -9.49 1.55 11.75
N GLU A 274 -10.48 2.41 11.44
CA GLU A 274 -10.82 2.84 10.07
C GLU A 274 -9.71 3.70 9.47
N ASN A 275 -9.12 4.50 10.36
CA ASN A 275 -7.96 5.30 10.12
C ASN A 275 -7.09 5.21 11.37
N TYR A 276 -5.78 5.02 11.18
CA TYR A 276 -4.83 4.93 12.27
C TYR A 276 -4.32 6.32 12.73
N GLY A 277 -4.81 7.39 12.08
CA GLY A 277 -4.61 8.78 12.47
C GLY A 277 -5.08 9.77 11.40
N GLU A 278 -5.63 10.91 11.81
CA GLU A 278 -6.01 12.00 10.91
C GLU A 278 -5.34 13.29 11.34
N TYR A 279 -4.91 14.07 10.34
CA TYR A 279 -4.51 15.45 10.56
C TYR A 279 -4.80 16.28 9.30
N ASP A 280 -5.02 17.56 9.53
CA ASP A 280 -5.10 18.55 8.47
C ASP A 280 -3.70 18.77 7.86
N TYR A 281 -3.60 18.62 6.54
CA TYR A 281 -2.37 18.83 5.81
C TYR A 281 -1.90 20.28 5.96
N ASP A 282 -2.77 21.28 5.90
CA ASP A 282 -2.39 22.69 5.89
C ASP A 282 -1.79 23.13 7.24
N ASP A 283 -2.27 22.53 8.33
CA ASP A 283 -1.74 22.78 9.69
C ASP A 283 -0.33 22.20 9.91
N ARG A 284 0.08 21.22 9.10
CA ARG A 284 1.33 20.47 9.31
C ARG A 284 2.30 20.50 8.13
N ALA A 285 1.87 20.89 6.93
CA ALA A 285 2.70 20.97 5.73
C ALA A 285 3.86 21.96 5.88
N GLY A 286 3.65 23.05 6.62
CA GLY A 286 4.71 24.00 6.96
C GLY A 286 5.88 23.37 7.73
N LYS A 287 5.68 22.22 8.40
CA LYS A 287 6.76 21.47 9.10
C LYS A 287 7.61 20.61 8.15
N LEU A 288 7.22 20.53 6.87
CA LEU A 288 7.97 19.86 5.81
C LEU A 288 8.70 20.87 4.90
N HIS A 289 8.58 22.17 5.19
CA HIS A 289 9.40 23.20 4.56
C HIS A 289 10.88 22.87 4.76
N ASP A 290 11.66 22.93 3.68
CA ASP A 290 13.09 22.56 3.62
C ASP A 290 13.41 21.10 4.00
N LEU A 291 12.48 20.17 3.84
CA LEU A 291 12.80 18.75 4.01
C LEU A 291 13.87 18.31 3.01
N ASP A 292 15.05 17.98 3.52
CA ASP A 292 16.09 17.28 2.75
C ASP A 292 15.63 15.84 2.49
N LEU A 293 15.38 15.52 1.21
CA LEU A 293 14.95 14.18 0.78
C LEU A 293 15.99 13.09 1.11
N THR A 294 17.25 13.44 1.38
CA THR A 294 18.28 12.50 1.85
C THR A 294 18.17 12.20 3.34
N GLN A 295 17.38 12.98 4.08
CA GLN A 295 17.13 12.86 5.51
C GLN A 295 15.64 12.66 5.83
N PHE A 296 14.86 12.18 4.86
CA PHE A 296 13.40 12.00 4.97
C PHE A 296 12.98 11.12 6.17
N GLN A 297 13.85 10.20 6.60
CA GLN A 297 13.64 9.35 7.76
C GLN A 297 13.46 10.13 9.07
N ASN A 298 13.96 11.36 9.12
CA ASN A 298 13.85 12.24 10.29
C ASN A 298 12.57 13.10 10.26
N ALA A 299 11.74 13.00 9.21
CA ALA A 299 10.50 13.76 9.10
C ALA A 299 9.55 13.39 10.26
N TRP A 300 8.88 14.40 10.83
CA TRP A 300 7.94 14.21 11.94
C TRP A 300 6.83 13.19 11.61
N VAL A 301 6.44 13.08 10.33
CA VAL A 301 5.42 12.14 9.85
C VAL A 301 5.84 10.69 10.12
N VAL A 302 7.13 10.38 9.99
CA VAL A 302 7.68 9.03 10.25
C VAL A 302 7.45 8.64 11.70
N ALA A 303 7.72 9.56 12.64
CA ALA A 303 7.50 9.31 14.06
C ALA A 303 6.02 9.04 14.38
N GLU A 304 5.11 9.79 13.75
CA GLU A 304 3.66 9.60 13.92
C GLU A 304 3.19 8.26 13.34
N LEU A 305 3.70 7.85 12.17
CA LEU A 305 3.41 6.56 11.56
C LEU A 305 3.87 5.39 12.44
N ILE A 306 5.09 5.47 12.98
CA ILE A 306 5.64 4.45 13.88
C ILE A 306 4.82 4.40 15.17
N LYS A 307 4.50 5.57 15.75
CA LYS A 307 3.65 5.64 16.95
C LYS A 307 2.29 5.00 16.72
N ALA A 308 1.63 5.31 15.60
CA ALA A 308 0.34 4.72 15.24
C ALA A 308 0.42 3.19 15.05
N CYS A 309 1.54 2.67 14.53
CA CYS A 309 1.76 1.23 14.46
C CYS A 309 1.91 0.61 15.86
N LYS A 310 2.66 1.26 16.76
CA LYS A 310 2.89 0.80 18.14
C LYS A 310 1.63 0.83 19.00
N ASP A 311 0.81 1.88 18.85
CA ASP A 311 -0.51 1.99 19.52
C ASP A 311 -1.46 0.85 19.09
N GLN A 312 -1.18 0.21 17.95
CA GLN A 312 -1.94 -0.90 17.37
C GLN A 312 -1.06 -2.14 17.13
N ALA A 313 -0.11 -2.42 18.04
CA ALA A 313 0.88 -3.49 17.89
C ALA A 313 0.28 -4.88 17.59
N HIS A 314 -0.93 -5.17 18.08
CA HIS A 314 -1.65 -6.43 17.79
C HIS A 314 -1.97 -6.63 16.29
N ILE A 315 -1.95 -5.56 15.50
CA ILE A 315 -2.13 -5.57 14.04
C ILE A 315 -0.79 -5.54 13.32
N PHE A 316 0.11 -4.64 13.72
CA PHE A 316 1.31 -4.32 12.95
C PHE A 316 2.56 -5.09 13.37
N GLU A 317 2.63 -5.55 14.60
CA GLU A 317 3.82 -6.22 15.17
C GLU A 317 3.59 -7.72 15.40
N THR A 318 2.34 -8.18 15.41
CA THR A 318 2.02 -9.59 15.56
C THR A 318 2.07 -10.30 14.21
N PRO A 319 2.84 -11.40 14.05
CA PRO A 319 2.86 -12.18 12.82
C PRO A 319 1.45 -12.65 12.47
N MET A 320 0.89 -12.12 11.39
CA MET A 320 -0.41 -12.55 10.91
C MET A 320 -0.27 -13.97 10.37
N GLN A 321 -0.98 -14.93 10.99
CA GLN A 321 -1.03 -16.31 10.51
C GLN A 321 -1.39 -16.35 9.02
N PRO A 322 -0.65 -17.16 8.22
CA PRO A 322 -0.84 -17.28 6.78
C PRO A 322 -2.26 -17.68 6.40
#